data_AF-A0A528LHC5-F1
#
_entry.id   AF-A0A528LHC5-F1
#
_cell.length_a   1.000
_cell.length_b   1.000
_cell.length_c   1.000
_cell.angle_alpha   90.00
_cell.angle_beta   90.00
_cell.angle_gamma   90.00
#
_symmetry.space_group_name_H-M   'P 1'
#
loop_
_entity.id
_entity.type
_entity.pdbx_description
1 polymer ?
#
loop_
_entity_poly.entity_id
_entity_poly.type
_entity_poly.pdbx_seq_one_letter_code
_entity_poly.pdbx_strand_id
1 'polypeptide(L)' 'MTTDMILLAGALWVGGGLLFIQGIVTNRNAGPAVAADSHAVVEDLHRGRRAALVAAALFLAVWPAIWIGAHFLRR' A
#
# COMPACT_ATOMS: atom_id res chain seq x y z
N MET A 1 -6.50 14.44 22.30
CA MET A 1 -6.46 13.17 21.55
C MET A 1 -5.59 12.20 22.34
N THR A 2 -6.17 11.14 22.88
CA THR A 2 -5.48 10.15 23.73
C THR A 2 -4.58 9.26 22.86
N THR A 3 -3.48 8.76 23.43
CA THR A 3 -2.50 7.87 22.76
C THR A 3 -3.15 6.72 22.00
N ASP A 4 -4.26 6.20 22.51
CA ASP A 4 -5.05 5.14 21.89
C ASP A 4 -5.60 5.52 20.51
N MET A 5 -6.04 6.77 20.33
CA MET A 5 -6.51 7.24 19.02
C MET A 5 -5.39 7.30 17.98
N ILE A 6 -4.19 7.70 18.39
CA ILE A 6 -3.02 7.77 17.50
C ILE A 6 -2.59 6.35 17.08
N LEU A 7 -2.58 5.41 18.02
CA LEU A 7 -2.27 4.01 17.74
C LEU A 7 -3.32 3.38 16.83
N LEU A 8 -4.60 3.64 17.07
CA LEU A 8 -5.69 3.08 16.27
C LEU A 8 -5.70 3.67 14.86
N ALA A 9 -5.47 4.97 14.72
CA ALA A 9 -5.30 5.62 13.43
C ALA A 9 -4.08 5.08 12.68
N GLY A 10 -2.94 4.90 13.36
CA GLY A 10 -1.73 4.30 12.80
C GLY A 10 -1.94 2.86 12.35
N ALA A 11 -2.64 2.04 13.14
CA ALA A 11 -2.98 0.66 12.80
C ALA A 11 -3.90 0.60 11.57
N LEU A 12 -4.93 1.46 11.51
CA LEU A 12 -5.81 1.56 10.34
C LEU A 12 -5.04 2.00 9.09
N TRP A 13 -4.10 2.94 9.26
CA TRP A 13 -3.26 3.47 8.20
C TRP A 13 -2.35 2.41 7.62
N VAL A 14 -1.59 1.71 8.47
CA VAL A 14 -0.67 0.63 8.05
C VAL A 14 -1.48 -0.55 7.49
N GLY A 15 -2.54 -0.96 8.18
CA GLY A 15 -3.39 -2.08 7.77
C GLY A 15 -4.06 -1.84 6.42
N GLY A 16 -4.59 -0.64 6.18
CA GLY A 16 -5.19 -0.27 4.90
C GLY A 16 -4.19 -0.23 3.76
N GLY A 17 -2.98 0.29 4.00
CA GLY A 17 -1.89 0.25 3.02
C GLY A 17 -1.48 -1.18 2.67
N LEU A 18 -1.41 -2.07 3.67
CA LEU A 18 -1.11 -3.48 3.47
C LEU A 18 -2.19 -4.19 2.63
N LEU A 19 -3.46 -3.94 2.94
CA LEU A 19 -4.60 -4.48 2.20
C LEU A 19 -4.64 -3.98 0.76
N PHE A 20 -4.23 -2.74 0.50
CA PHE A 20 -4.13 -2.20 -0.86
C PHE A 20 -3.05 -2.92 -1.67
N ILE A 21 -1.87 -3.11 -1.09
CA ILE A 21 -0.78 -3.88 -1.73
C ILE A 21 -1.25 -5.32 -1.99
N GLN A 22 -1.88 -5.96 -1.01
CA GLN A 22 -2.44 -7.29 -1.16
C GLN A 22 -3.49 -7.34 -2.27
N GLY A 23 -4.34 -6.32 -2.38
CA GLY A 23 -5.32 -6.19 -3.45
C GLY A 23 -4.69 -6.13 -4.85
N ILE A 24 -3.58 -5.40 -5.00
CA ILE A 24 -2.81 -5.35 -6.27
C ILE A 24 -2.20 -6.73 -6.58
N VAL A 25 -1.53 -7.34 -5.61
CA VAL A 25 -0.86 -8.64 -5.79
C VAL A 25 -1.87 -9.77 -6.08
N THR A 26 -3.03 -9.73 -5.43
CA THR A 26 -4.08 -10.77 -5.60
C THR A 26 -5.05 -10.47 -6.74
N ASN A 27 -4.88 -9.35 -7.45
CA ASN A 27 -5.77 -8.97 -8.56
C ASN A 27 -5.58 -9.92 -9.75
N ARG A 28 -6.41 -10.96 -9.82
CA ARG A 28 -6.42 -11.94 -10.91
C ARG A 28 -6.78 -11.36 -12.28
N ASN A 29 -7.37 -10.16 -12.32
CA ASN A 29 -7.68 -9.46 -13.56
C ASN A 29 -6.53 -8.54 -14.02
N ALA A 30 -5.43 -8.46 -13.25
CA ALA A 30 -4.24 -7.75 -13.70
C ALA A 30 -3.62 -8.51 -14.87
N GLY A 31 -3.27 -7.77 -15.94
CA GLY A 31 -2.60 -8.36 -17.09
C GLY A 31 -1.28 -9.04 -16.69
N PRO A 32 -0.78 -10.01 -17.50
CA PRO A 32 0.41 -10.81 -17.16
C PRO A 32 1.64 -9.96 -16.79
N ALA A 33 1.81 -8.82 -17.46
CA ALA A 33 2.91 -7.88 -17.20
C ALA A 33 2.81 -7.23 -15.80
N VAL A 34 1.60 -6.81 -15.40
CA VAL A 34 1.37 -6.15 -14.11
C VAL A 34 1.56 -7.13 -12.94
N ALA A 35 1.18 -8.39 -13.14
CA ALA A 35 1.42 -9.45 -12.16
C ALA A 35 2.92 -9.72 -11.99
N ALA A 36 3.68 -9.83 -13.09
CA ALA A 36 5.12 -10.04 -13.04
C ALA A 36 5.87 -8.88 -12.36
N ASP A 37 5.52 -7.63 -12.69
CA ASP A 37 6.12 -6.44 -12.08
C ASP A 37 5.82 -6.36 -10.58
N SER A 38 4.58 -6.69 -10.18
CA SER A 38 4.19 -6.71 -8.76
C SER A 38 4.98 -7.75 -7.96
N HIS A 39 5.20 -8.94 -8.53
CA HIS A 39 6.02 -9.98 -7.90
C HIS A 39 7.49 -9.55 -7.76
N ALA A 40 8.05 -8.90 -8.78
CA ALA A 40 9.43 -8.40 -8.72
C ALA A 40 9.60 -7.33 -7.63
N VAL A 41 8.62 -6.41 -7.48
CA VAL A 41 8.63 -5.39 -6.42
C VAL A 41 8.56 -6.02 -5.03
N VAL A 42 7.71 -7.05 -4.85
CA VAL A 42 7.61 -7.78 -3.57
C VAL A 42 8.93 -8.49 -3.25
N GLU A 43 9.56 -9.11 -4.24
CA GLU A 43 10.85 -9.77 -4.05
C GLU A 43 11.97 -8.77 -3.70
N ASP A 44 12.00 -7.61 -4.36
CA ASP A 44 12.94 -6.53 -4.04
C ASP A 44 12.72 -5.97 -2.64
N LEU A 45 11.46 -5.89 -2.19
CA LEU A 45 11.12 -5.50 -0.83
C LEU A 45 11.60 -6.53 0.20
N HIS A 46 11.41 -7.82 -0.09
CA HIS A 46 11.89 -8.92 0.76
C HIS A 46 13.43 -8.98 0.83
N ARG A 47 14.12 -8.65 -0.26
CA ARG A 47 15.58 -8.51 -0.32
C ARG A 47 16.09 -7.23 0.34
N GLY A 48 15.21 -6.36 0.83
CA GLY A 48 15.60 -5.10 1.47
C GLY A 48 16.27 -4.11 0.52
N ARG A 49 15.97 -4.17 -0.79
CA ARG A 49 16.50 -3.19 -1.74
C ARG A 49 16.04 -1.79 -1.34
N ARG A 50 17.00 -0.87 -1.19
CA ARG A 50 16.74 0.52 -0.78
C ARG A 50 15.66 1.20 -1.62
N ALA A 51 15.68 0.99 -2.93
CA ALA A 51 14.69 1.56 -3.85
C ALA A 51 13.27 1.07 -3.55
N ALA A 52 13.09 -0.24 -3.30
CA ALA A 52 11.81 -0.82 -2.95
C ALA A 52 11.32 -0.32 -1.58
N LEU A 53 12.22 -0.21 -0.60
CA LEU A 53 11.90 0.33 0.72
C LEU A 53 11.45 1.79 0.66
N VAL A 54 12.13 2.62 -0.14
CA VAL A 54 11.74 4.02 -0.37
C VAL A 54 10.39 4.10 -1.06
N ALA A 55 10.15 3.27 -2.08
CA ALA A 55 8.86 3.20 -2.76
C ALA A 55 7.73 2.79 -1.81
N ALA A 56 7.97 1.79 -0.95
CA ALA A 56 7.00 1.37 0.06
C ALA A 56 6.72 2.47 1.10
N ALA A 57 7.75 3.19 1.55
CA ALA A 57 7.60 4.31 2.48
C ALA A 57 6.81 5.48 1.87
N LEU A 58 7.13 5.86 0.63
CA LEU A 58 6.40 6.88 -0.12
C LEU A 58 4.95 6.47 -0.35
N PHE A 59 4.72 5.21 -0.72
CA PHE A 59 3.39 4.66 -0.86
C PHE A 59 2.62 4.76 0.45
N LEU A 60 3.21 4.33 1.57
CA LEU A 60 2.56 4.39 2.88
C LEU A 60 2.18 5.83 3.27
N ALA A 61 3.02 6.81 2.93
CA ALA A 61 2.76 8.22 3.21
C ALA A 61 1.61 8.80 2.38
N VAL A 62 1.50 8.41 1.10
CA VAL A 62 0.53 8.98 0.15
C VAL A 62 -0.79 8.19 0.13
N TRP A 63 -0.80 6.93 0.57
CA TRP A 63 -1.92 6.01 0.45
C TRP A 63 -3.27 6.58 0.96
N PRO A 64 -3.35 7.32 2.09
CA PRO A 64 -4.65 7.81 2.55
C PRO A 64 -5.19 8.93 1.69
N ALA A 65 -4.33 9.72 1.04
CA ALA A 65 -4.79 10.69 0.05
C ALA A 65 -5.45 9.98 -1.14
N ILE A 66 -4.88 8.85 -1.58
CA ILE A 66 -5.46 8.00 -2.63
C ILE A 66 -6.78 7.40 -2.15
N TRP A 67 -6.83 6.88 -0.92
CA TRP A 67 -8.04 6.29 -0.34
C TRP A 67 -9.17 7.32 -0.21
N ILE A 68 -8.87 8.51 0.31
CA ILE A 68 -9.82 9.62 0.42
C ILE A 68 -10.33 10.02 -0.96
N GLY A 69 -9.43 10.19 -1.94
CA GLY A 69 -9.81 10.50 -3.32
C GLY A 69 -10.71 9.42 -3.94
N ALA A 70 -10.40 8.16 -3.73
CA ALA A 70 -11.14 7.04 -4.29
C ALA A 70 -12.54 6.86 -3.67
N HIS A 71 -12.69 7.06 -2.35
CA HIS A 71 -13.96 6.84 -1.65
C HIS A 71 -14.84 8.09 -1.53
N PHE A 72 -14.26 9.29 -1.45
CA PHE A 72 -15.01 10.53 -1.19
C PHE A 72 -15.15 11.45 -2.40
N LEU A 73 -14.15 11.52 -3.30
CA LEU A 73 -14.23 12.39 -4.50
C LEU A 73 -14.86 11.70 -5.71
N ARG A 74 -15.02 10.37 -5.68
CA ARG A 74 -15.58 9.56 -6.78
C ARG A 74 -17.07 9.22 -6.62
N ARG A 75 -17.75 9.80 -5.62
CA ARG A 75 -19.22 9.83 -5.53
C ARG A 75 -19.74 11.07 -6.23
#